data_AF-A0A535YV47-F1
#
_entry.id   AF-A0A535YV47-F1
#
_cell.length_a   1.000
_cell.length_b   1.000
_cell.length_c   1.000
_cell.angle_alpha   90.00
_cell.angle_beta   90.00
_cell.angle_gamma   90.00
#
_symmetry.space_group_name_H-M   'P 1'
#
loop_
_entity.id
_entity.type
_entity.pdbx_description
1 polymer ?
#
loop_
_entity_poly.entity_id
_entity_poly.type
_entity_poly.pdbx_seq_one_letter_code
_entity_poly.pdbx_strand_id
1 'polypeptide(L)'
;MGLEKSTPLWYYALKEAALVPDTDIGKSTGGFHLGPVGGRIVGEVIIGLLQSDPNSWVHQQPTWTPTLQNPGSGFRMVDFLTFAGVDPATRHAQNSTYA
;
A
#
# COMPACT_ATOMS: atom_id res chain seq x y z
N MET A 1 -16.13 13.88 26.80
CA MET A 1 -14.97 14.14 25.91
C MET A 1 -15.26 15.17 24.81
N GLY A 2 -16.39 15.89 24.80
CA GLY A 2 -16.58 17.02 23.86
C GLY A 2 -16.62 16.64 22.37
N LEU A 3 -16.70 15.35 22.06
CA LEU A 3 -16.58 14.82 20.69
C LEU A 3 -17.74 15.29 19.82
N GLU A 4 -18.90 15.52 20.43
CA GLU A 4 -20.08 16.13 19.84
C GLU A 4 -19.87 17.55 19.30
N LYS A 5 -18.84 18.28 19.76
CA LYS A 5 -18.49 19.64 19.30
C LYS A 5 -17.16 19.71 18.54
N SER A 6 -16.25 18.77 18.77
CA SER A 6 -14.93 18.73 18.12
C SER A 6 -14.43 17.29 18.05
N THR A 7 -15.05 16.49 17.17
CA THR A 7 -14.54 15.16 16.86
C THR A 7 -13.18 15.28 16.17
N PRO A 8 -12.10 14.69 16.71
CA PRO A 8 -10.81 14.66 16.02
C PRO A 8 -10.91 13.97 14.66
N LEU A 9 -10.20 14.50 13.66
CA LEU A 9 -10.25 13.99 12.28
C LEU A 9 -9.95 12.48 12.20
N TRP A 10 -8.98 11.99 12.97
CA TRP A 10 -8.64 10.56 12.99
C TRP A 10 -9.83 9.69 13.42
N TYR A 11 -10.64 10.16 14.38
CA TYR A 11 -11.78 9.41 14.86
C TYR A 11 -12.87 9.32 13.80
N TYR A 12 -13.11 10.43 13.08
CA TYR A 12 -14.02 10.43 11.94
C TYR A 12 -13.55 9.45 10.85
N ALA A 13 -12.26 9.50 10.48
CA ALA A 13 -11.70 8.61 9.45
C ALA A 13 -11.81 7.11 9.83
N LEU A 14 -11.58 6.77 11.11
CA LEU A 14 -11.76 5.39 11.59
C LEU A 14 -13.24 4.98 11.62
N LYS A 15 -14.13 5.90 12.02
CA LYS A 15 -15.57 5.61 12.03
C LYS A 15 -16.12 5.44 10.62
N GLU A 16 -15.66 6.25 9.67
CA GLU A 16 -15.95 6.14 8.24
C GLU A 16 -15.50 4.77 7.73
N ALA A 17 -14.23 4.39 7.96
CA ALA A 17 -13.68 3.10 7.57
C ALA A 17 -14.52 1.92 8.09
N ALA A 18 -14.96 1.99 9.35
CA ALA A 18 -15.79 0.94 9.97
C ALA A 18 -17.20 0.82 9.37
N LEU A 19 -17.70 1.86 8.69
CA LEU A 19 -19.02 1.89 8.07
C LEU A 19 -19.00 1.55 6.58
N VAL A 20 -17.82 1.32 6.00
CA VAL A 20 -17.69 0.99 4.57
C VAL A 20 -18.37 -0.36 4.28
N PRO A 21 -19.24 -0.43 3.23
CA PRO A 21 -19.90 -1.68 2.84
C PRO A 21 -18.92 -2.75 2.34
N ASP A 22 -19.32 -4.01 2.44
CA ASP A 22 -18.59 -5.18 1.94
C ASP A 22 -18.45 -5.24 0.41
N THR A 23 -19.18 -4.38 -0.30
CA THR A 23 -19.08 -4.20 -1.75
C THR A 23 -17.91 -3.32 -2.18
N ASP A 24 -17.22 -2.66 -1.23
CA ASP A 24 -16.05 -1.83 -1.50
C ASP A 24 -14.75 -2.64 -1.62
N ILE A 25 -13.67 -1.99 -2.06
CA ILE A 25 -12.39 -2.61 -2.45
C ILE A 25 -11.68 -3.26 -1.24
N GLY A 26 -11.98 -4.52 -0.96
CA GLY A 26 -11.35 -5.27 0.13
C GLY A 26 -12.38 -6.11 0.87
N LYS A 27 -12.79 -7.23 0.28
CA LYS A 27 -13.81 -8.11 0.85
C LYS A 27 -13.38 -8.67 2.21
N SER A 28 -13.90 -8.07 3.29
CA SER A 28 -14.40 -8.71 4.51
C SER A 28 -14.79 -7.63 5.53
N THR A 29 -16.02 -7.10 5.50
CA THR A 29 -16.56 -6.17 6.53
C THR A 29 -15.79 -4.84 6.74
N GLY A 30 -16.43 -3.80 7.28
CA GLY A 30 -15.82 -2.48 7.44
C GLY A 30 -14.57 -2.47 8.34
N GLY A 31 -13.63 -1.55 8.07
CA GLY A 31 -12.46 -1.28 8.93
C GLY A 31 -11.11 -1.83 8.46
N PHE A 32 -11.03 -2.55 7.33
CA PHE A 32 -9.76 -3.06 6.79
C PHE A 32 -8.98 -2.07 5.92
N HIS A 33 -9.65 -1.02 5.46
CA HIS A 33 -9.05 0.09 4.73
C HIS A 33 -9.72 1.40 5.12
N LEU A 34 -9.10 2.52 4.76
CA LEU A 34 -9.70 3.84 4.98
C LEU A 34 -10.97 3.97 4.12
N GLY A 35 -11.94 4.70 4.67
CA GLY A 35 -13.13 5.10 3.92
C GLY A 35 -12.83 6.19 2.89
N PRO A 36 -13.84 6.65 2.13
CA PRO A 36 -13.64 7.57 1.02
C PRO A 36 -12.87 8.86 1.37
N VAL A 37 -13.18 9.52 2.49
CA VAL A 37 -12.51 10.75 2.90
C VAL A 37 -11.09 10.45 3.39
N GLY A 38 -10.94 9.50 4.32
CA GLY A 38 -9.61 9.14 4.84
C GLY A 38 -8.67 8.65 3.74
N GLY A 39 -9.18 7.81 2.84
CA GLY A 39 -8.46 7.27 1.70
C GLY A 39 -8.06 8.35 0.70
N ARG A 40 -8.94 9.32 0.43
CA ARG A 40 -8.62 10.45 -0.45
C ARG A 40 -7.48 11.30 0.11
N ILE A 41 -7.55 11.66 1.39
CA ILE A 41 -6.50 12.46 2.05
C ILE A 41 -5.14 11.77 1.93
N VAL A 42 -5.06 10.49 2.32
CA VAL A 42 -3.81 9.74 2.29
C VAL A 42 -3.32 9.50 0.85
N GLY A 43 -4.23 9.17 -0.06
CA GLY A 43 -3.91 8.95 -1.47
C GLY A 43 -3.36 10.20 -2.15
N GLU A 44 -3.97 11.36 -1.95
CA GLU A 44 -3.49 12.63 -2.51
C GLU A 44 -2.14 13.04 -1.92
N VAL A 45 -1.90 12.79 -0.62
CA VAL A 45 -0.57 13.03 -0.03
C VAL A 45 0.50 12.16 -0.70
N ILE A 46 0.25 10.86 -0.89
CA ILE A 46 1.22 9.97 -1.55
C ILE A 46 1.48 10.42 -2.99
N ILE A 47 0.42 10.74 -3.75
CA ILE A 47 0.54 11.24 -5.12
C ILE A 47 1.35 12.55 -5.16
N GLY A 48 1.02 13.48 -4.25
CA GLY A 48 1.73 14.76 -4.12
C GLY A 48 3.22 14.56 -3.81
N LEU A 49 3.56 13.66 -2.89
CA LEU A 49 4.95 13.31 -2.59
C LEU A 49 5.68 12.78 -3.82
N LEU A 50 5.08 11.83 -4.56
CA LEU A 50 5.67 11.27 -5.78
C LEU A 50 5.88 12.33 -6.86
N GLN A 51 4.95 13.26 -7.03
CA GLN A 51 5.05 14.32 -8.05
C GLN A 51 6.01 15.46 -7.65
N SER A 52 6.10 15.76 -6.36
CA SER A 52 6.88 16.88 -5.83
C SER A 52 8.36 16.56 -5.61
N ASP A 53 8.72 15.30 -5.41
CA ASP A 53 10.11 14.88 -5.23
C ASP A 53 10.83 14.78 -6.58
N PRO A 54 11.83 15.64 -6.88
CA PRO A 54 12.58 15.59 -8.14
C PRO A 54 13.39 14.29 -8.30
N ASN A 55 13.70 13.61 -7.20
CA ASN A 55 14.39 12.33 -7.20
C ASN A 55 13.42 11.15 -7.24
N SER A 56 12.11 11.38 -7.27
CA SER A 56 11.15 10.28 -7.38
C SER A 56 11.34 9.56 -8.71
N TRP A 57 11.15 8.24 -8.73
CA TRP A 57 11.31 7.47 -9.96
C TRP A 57 10.29 7.87 -11.03
N VAL A 58 9.09 8.30 -10.61
CA VAL A 58 8.04 8.82 -11.48
C VAL A 58 8.49 10.13 -12.15
N HIS A 59 9.22 10.98 -11.44
CA HIS A 59 9.77 12.22 -11.98
C HIS A 59 11.00 11.97 -12.87
N GLN A 60 11.93 11.11 -12.42
CA GLN A 60 13.16 10.80 -13.14
C GLN A 60 12.92 9.99 -14.42
N GLN A 61 11.93 9.10 -14.43
CA GLN A 61 11.66 8.18 -15.56
C GLN A 61 10.14 8.06 -15.82
N PRO A 62 9.48 9.06 -16.42
CA PRO A 62 8.02 9.09 -16.58
C PRO A 62 7.42 7.97 -17.43
N THR A 63 8.21 7.39 -18.33
CA THR A 63 7.78 6.28 -19.21
C THR A 63 8.18 4.91 -18.67
N TRP A 64 8.69 4.85 -17.43
CA TRP A 64 9.12 3.59 -16.85
C TRP A 64 7.94 2.63 -16.63
N THR A 65 8.21 1.35 -16.88
CA THR A 65 7.31 0.25 -16.58
C THR A 65 8.04 -0.82 -15.75
N PRO A 66 7.37 -1.54 -14.83
CA PRO A 66 7.99 -2.62 -14.06
C PRO A 66 8.67 -3.66 -14.95
N THR A 67 9.92 -4.00 -14.62
CA THR A 67 10.75 -4.96 -15.38
C THR A 67 10.82 -6.35 -14.76
N LEU A 68 10.26 -6.53 -13.56
CA LEU A 68 10.19 -7.82 -12.88
C LEU A 68 9.27 -8.78 -13.64
N GLN A 69 9.68 -10.05 -13.73
CA GLN A 69 8.99 -11.10 -14.49
C GLN A 69 7.51 -11.18 -14.09
N ASN A 70 6.61 -11.31 -15.08
CA ASN A 70 5.16 -11.13 -14.94
C ASN A 70 4.73 -9.70 -14.49
N PRO A 71 5.01 -8.64 -15.28
CA PRO A 71 4.59 -7.27 -15.00
C PRO A 71 3.09 -7.05 -15.29
N GLY A 72 2.24 -7.94 -14.80
CA GLY A 72 0.79 -7.93 -14.94
C GLY A 72 0.08 -7.99 -13.58
N SER A 73 -1.25 -8.15 -13.61
CA SER A 73 -2.13 -8.15 -12.42
C SER A 73 -1.85 -9.23 -11.36
N GLY A 74 -0.88 -10.10 -11.60
CA GLY A 74 -0.52 -11.22 -10.74
C GLY A 74 0.74 -11.04 -9.89
N PHE A 75 1.49 -9.95 -10.05
CA PHE A 75 2.68 -9.71 -9.22
C PHE A 75 2.28 -9.43 -7.77
N ARG A 76 2.79 -10.25 -6.84
CA ARG A 76 2.48 -10.19 -5.40
C ARG A 76 3.74 -9.86 -4.61
N MET A 77 3.54 -9.45 -3.35
CA MET A 77 4.64 -9.22 -2.41
C MET A 77 5.57 -10.44 -2.29
N VAL A 78 5.03 -11.66 -2.37
CA VAL A 78 5.84 -12.89 -2.36
C VAL A 78 6.81 -12.94 -3.54
N ASP A 79 6.37 -12.57 -4.75
CA ASP A 79 7.23 -12.56 -5.94
C ASP A 79 8.37 -11.54 -5.79
N PHE A 80 8.09 -10.41 -5.15
CA PHE A 80 9.13 -9.42 -4.82
C PHE A 80 10.15 -9.97 -3.82
N LEU A 81 9.70 -10.65 -2.77
CA LEU A 81 10.59 -11.28 -1.78
C LEU A 81 11.44 -12.39 -2.40
N THR A 82 10.86 -13.18 -3.31
CA THR A 82 11.57 -14.21 -4.08
C THR A 82 12.60 -13.60 -5.02
N PHE A 83 12.24 -12.54 -5.74
CA PHE A 83 13.20 -11.80 -6.56
C PHE A 83 14.38 -11.27 -5.74
N ALA A 84 14.11 -10.75 -4.53
CA ALA A 84 15.14 -10.27 -3.61
C ALA A 84 15.90 -11.41 -2.90
N GLY A 85 15.52 -12.68 -3.08
CA GLY A 85 16.13 -13.85 -2.44
C GLY A 85 15.81 -14.00 -0.95
N VAL A 86 14.89 -13.18 -0.42
CA VAL A 86 14.59 -13.12 1.02
C VAL A 86 13.35 -13.91 1.43
N ASP A 87 12.68 -14.58 0.49
CA ASP A 87 11.57 -15.48 0.85
C ASP A 87 12.09 -16.71 1.61
N PRO A 88 11.25 -17.34 2.46
CA PRO A 88 11.68 -18.48 3.27
C PRO A 88 12.27 -19.64 2.45
N ALA A 89 11.75 -19.93 1.25
CA ALA A 89 12.22 -21.03 0.43
C ALA A 89 13.60 -20.73 -0.20
N THR A 90 13.83 -19.49 -0.67
CA THR A 90 15.12 -19.12 -1.30
C THR A 90 16.22 -18.83 -0.28
N ARG A 91 15.88 -18.31 0.90
CA ARG A 91 16.87 -17.96 1.94
C ARG A 91 17.62 -19.18 2.46
N HIS A 92 16.94 -20.32 2.61
CA HIS A 92 17.59 -21.57 3.04
C HIS A 92 18.56 -22.12 2.00
N ALA A 93 18.27 -21.93 0.70
CA ALA A 93 19.15 -22.35 -0.38
C ALA A 93 20.47 -21.56 -0.40
N GLN A 94 20.45 -20.25 -0.09
CA GLN A 94 21.66 -19.41 -0.06
C GLN A 94 22.56 -19.70 1.16
N ASN A 95 21.97 -20.04 2.32
CA ASN A 95 22.74 -20.33 3.53
C ASN A 95 23.47 -21.68 3.50
N SER A 96 23.07 -22.60 2.61
CA SER A 96 23.72 -23.91 2.48
C SER A 96 25.04 -23.86 1.69
N THR A 97 25.37 -22.74 1.03
CA THR A 97 26.60 -22.59 0.23
C THR A 97 27.82 -22.16 1.05
N TYR A 98 27.64 -21.87 2.35
CA TYR A 98 28.71 -21.47 3.28
C TYR A 98 29.02 -22.53 4.35
N ALA A 99 28.60 -23.78 4.14
CA ALA A 99 28.88 -24.92 5.04
C ALA A 99 29.83 -25.92 4.38
#